data_AF-A0A0K8R5X2-F1
#
_entry.id   AF-A0A0K8R5X2-F1
#
_cell.length_a   1.000
_cell.length_b   1.000
_cell.length_c   1.000
_cell.angle_alpha   90.00
_cell.angle_beta   90.00
_cell.angle_gamma   90.00
#
_symmetry.space_group_name_H-M   'P 1'
#
loop_
_entity.id
_entity.type
_entity.pdbx_description
1 polymer ?
#
loop_
_entity_poly.entity_id
_entity_poly.type
_entity_poly.pdbx_seq_one_letter_code
_entity_poly.pdbx_strand_id
1 'polypeptide(L)'
;MILPLLVVVLATSGYSHASQEPKEAANKCSPGLGDHIARVCSNFGSTLTQFSDCTYTCHYPRTESQTSWTKHKLPDGLPCGKCRQCCNGICTPINFDFVNPLSLKSCANKKTAAVRYP
;
A
#
# COMPACT_ATOMS: atom_id res chain seq x y z
N MET A 1 -49.05 9.40 31.21
CA MET A 1 -48.56 8.86 29.93
C MET A 1 -47.07 9.11 29.88
N ILE A 2 -46.25 8.07 29.98
CA ILE A 2 -44.78 8.17 30.04
C ILE A 2 -44.27 7.91 28.63
N LEU A 3 -43.60 8.91 28.04
CA LEU A 3 -43.05 8.87 26.69
C LEU A 3 -41.82 7.94 26.67
N PRO A 4 -41.74 6.91 25.82
CA PRO A 4 -40.52 6.11 25.73
C PRO A 4 -39.50 6.93 24.95
N LEU A 5 -38.41 7.32 25.62
CA LEU A 5 -37.22 7.84 24.98
C LEU A 5 -36.71 6.79 23.98
N LEU A 6 -36.88 7.08 22.69
CA LEU A 6 -36.19 6.37 21.62
C LEU A 6 -34.69 6.63 21.77
N VAL A 7 -34.00 5.71 22.45
CA VAL A 7 -32.54 5.66 22.45
C VAL A 7 -32.12 5.07 21.11
N VAL A 8 -31.85 5.94 20.14
CA VAL A 8 -31.16 5.55 18.91
C VAL A 8 -29.70 5.28 19.29
N VAL A 9 -29.36 4.01 19.48
CA VAL A 9 -27.97 3.58 19.59
C VAL A 9 -27.35 3.70 18.20
N LEU A 10 -26.69 4.83 17.94
CA LEU A 10 -25.78 4.98 16.80
C LEU A 10 -24.61 4.03 17.05
N ALA A 11 -24.68 2.83 16.48
CA ALA A 11 -23.52 1.97 16.35
C ALA A 11 -22.53 2.71 15.42
N THR A 12 -21.62 3.47 16.04
CA THR A 12 -20.38 3.82 15.36
C THR A 12 -19.73 2.48 15.04
N SER A 13 -19.74 2.08 13.77
CA SER A 13 -18.87 1.02 13.32
C SER A 13 -17.46 1.55 13.48
N GLY A 14 -16.94 1.48 14.71
CA GLY A 14 -15.52 1.42 14.97
C GLY A 14 -15.06 0.22 14.20
N TYR A 15 -14.69 0.43 12.94
CA TYR A 15 -13.92 -0.48 12.14
C TYR A 15 -12.57 -0.56 12.83
N SER A 16 -12.55 -1.27 13.95
CA SER A 16 -11.38 -1.89 14.54
C SER A 16 -11.01 -3.00 13.58
N HIS A 17 -10.54 -2.62 12.38
CA HIS A 17 -9.75 -3.52 11.56
C HIS A 17 -8.56 -3.87 12.45
N ALA A 18 -8.63 -5.02 13.11
CA ALA A 18 -7.45 -5.70 13.61
C ALA A 18 -6.41 -5.55 12.50
N SER A 19 -5.27 -4.91 12.83
CA SER A 19 -4.20 -4.59 11.88
C SER A 19 -4.01 -5.78 10.96
N GLN A 20 -4.59 -5.70 9.75
CA GLN A 20 -4.59 -6.83 8.85
C GLN A 20 -3.13 -7.11 8.56
N GLU A 21 -2.70 -8.35 8.75
CA GLU A 21 -1.32 -8.80 8.49
C GLU A 21 -0.79 -8.05 7.26
N PRO A 22 0.34 -7.32 7.34
CA PRO A 22 0.80 -6.42 6.27
C PRO A 22 0.84 -7.10 4.89
N LYS A 23 1.07 -8.41 4.86
CA LYS A 23 0.97 -9.26 3.66
C LYS A 23 -0.43 -9.29 3.06
N GLU A 24 -1.44 -9.56 3.88
CA GLU A 24 -2.85 -9.62 3.46
C GLU A 24 -3.36 -8.27 3.00
N ALA A 25 -2.94 -7.18 3.66
CA ALA A 25 -3.25 -5.83 3.22
C ALA A 25 -2.67 -5.55 1.83
N ALA A 26 -1.40 -5.91 1.60
CA ALA A 26 -0.75 -5.76 0.30
C ALA A 26 -1.39 -6.64 -0.79
N ASN A 27 -1.83 -7.85 -0.45
CA ASN A 27 -2.48 -8.77 -1.40
C ASN A 27 -3.81 -8.24 -1.93
N LYS A 28 -4.48 -7.31 -1.23
CA LYS A 28 -5.66 -6.60 -1.77
C LYS A 28 -5.35 -5.69 -2.94
N CYS A 29 -4.11 -5.21 -3.05
CA CYS A 29 -3.66 -4.39 -4.17
C CYS A 29 -3.38 -5.25 -5.40
N SER A 30 -2.61 -6.33 -5.21
CA SER A 30 -2.31 -7.32 -6.23
C SER A 30 -2.02 -8.66 -5.56
N PRO A 31 -2.63 -9.77 -6.02
CA PRO A 31 -2.28 -11.11 -5.54
C PRO A 31 -0.76 -11.34 -5.60
N GLY A 32 -0.17 -11.86 -4.52
CA GLY A 32 1.26 -12.14 -4.39
C GLY A 32 2.15 -10.96 -4.00
N LEU A 33 1.60 -9.73 -3.92
CA LEU A 33 2.37 -8.55 -3.51
C LEU A 33 2.90 -8.68 -2.07
N GLY A 34 2.08 -9.23 -1.17
CA GLY A 34 2.47 -9.44 0.23
C GLY A 34 3.67 -10.37 0.38
N ASP A 35 3.68 -11.48 -0.37
CA ASP A 35 4.82 -12.40 -0.38
C ASP A 35 6.06 -11.77 -1.03
N HIS A 36 5.88 -10.96 -2.06
CA HIS A 36 6.98 -10.24 -2.69
C HIS A 36 7.68 -9.29 -1.72
N ILE A 37 6.95 -8.38 -1.07
CA ILE A 37 7.56 -7.41 -0.16
C ILE A 37 8.10 -8.07 1.13
N ALA A 38 7.47 -9.13 1.61
CA ALA A 38 7.98 -9.92 2.73
C ALA A 38 9.32 -10.56 2.38
N ARG A 39 9.45 -11.12 1.16
CA ARG A 39 10.71 -11.68 0.65
C ARG A 39 11.80 -10.61 0.50
N VAL A 40 11.43 -9.41 0.05
CA VAL A 40 12.38 -8.28 -0.01
C VAL A 40 12.92 -8.00 1.39
N CYS A 41 12.06 -7.85 2.40
CA CYS A 41 12.53 -7.63 3.78
C CYS A 41 13.43 -8.79 4.26
N SER A 42 13.02 -10.05 4.05
CA SER A 42 13.76 -11.21 4.55
C SER A 42 15.14 -11.36 3.91
N ASN A 43 15.29 -10.99 2.62
CA ASN A 43 16.59 -11.01 1.94
C ASN A 43 17.63 -10.07 2.58
N PHE A 44 17.17 -9.06 3.32
CA PHE A 44 18.02 -8.16 4.10
C PHE A 44 18.03 -8.50 5.61
N GLY A 45 17.55 -9.68 6.01
CA GLY A 45 17.47 -10.09 7.41
C GLY A 45 16.46 -9.27 8.24
N SER A 46 15.45 -8.71 7.60
CA SER A 46 14.40 -7.89 8.23
C SER A 46 13.02 -8.51 8.05
N THR A 47 12.06 -8.06 8.86
CA THR A 47 10.67 -8.54 8.82
C THR A 47 9.74 -7.44 8.32
N LEU A 48 8.79 -7.79 7.45
CA LEU A 48 7.73 -6.87 7.05
C LEU A 48 6.82 -6.59 8.26
N THR A 49 6.66 -5.32 8.61
CA THR A 49 5.92 -4.91 9.81
C THR A 49 4.78 -3.94 9.50
N GLN A 50 4.84 -3.24 8.37
CA GLN A 50 3.78 -2.34 7.97
C GLN A 50 3.64 -2.31 6.45
N PHE A 51 2.39 -2.19 6.01
CA PHE A 51 2.03 -1.87 4.65
C PHE A 51 1.04 -0.69 4.69
N SER A 52 1.26 0.31 3.83
CA SER A 52 0.39 1.47 3.71
C SER A 52 0.43 1.97 2.28
N ASP A 53 -0.66 1.72 1.56
CA ASP A 53 -0.89 2.07 0.16
C ASP A 53 0.26 1.70 -0.77
N CYS A 54 1.18 2.64 -0.97
CA CYS A 54 2.31 2.54 -1.88
C CYS A 54 3.66 2.43 -1.18
N THR A 55 3.64 2.11 0.12
CA THR A 55 4.83 1.98 0.94
C THR A 55 4.74 0.79 1.87
N TYR A 56 5.89 0.24 2.22
CA TYR A 56 6.00 -0.81 3.22
C TYR A 56 7.22 -0.58 4.09
N THR A 57 7.17 -1.08 5.31
CA THR A 57 8.24 -0.93 6.28
C THR A 57 8.81 -2.30 6.62
N CYS A 58 10.13 -2.42 6.50
CA CYS A 58 10.90 -3.55 6.98
C CYS A 58 11.55 -3.18 8.32
N HIS A 59 11.44 -4.06 9.31
CA HIS A 59 12.06 -3.92 10.61
C HIS A 59 13.27 -4.86 10.72
N TYR A 60 14.44 -4.31 11.04
CA TYR A 60 15.65 -5.08 11.27
C TYR A 60 15.87 -5.27 12.78
N PRO A 61 15.70 -6.48 13.32
CA PRO A 61 16.01 -6.77 14.71
C PRO A 61 17.54 -6.92 14.87
N ARG A 62 18.22 -5.94 15.46
CA ARG A 62 19.62 -6.10 15.92
C ARG A 62 19.65 -6.19 17.43
N THR A 63 20.60 -6.96 17.95
CA THR A 63 20.76 -7.27 19.38
C THR A 63 20.81 -6.03 20.28
N GLU A 64 20.05 -6.13 21.37
CA GLU A 64 20.01 -5.35 22.63
C GLU A 64 19.86 -3.81 22.64
N SER A 65 20.05 -3.05 21.56
CA SER A 65 19.79 -1.59 21.63
C SER A 65 19.53 -0.82 20.32
N GLN A 66 19.65 -1.44 19.15
CA GLN A 66 19.46 -0.74 17.87
C GLN A 66 18.46 -1.47 16.97
N THR A 67 17.21 -1.07 17.07
CA THR A 67 16.19 -1.41 16.06
C THR A 67 16.23 -0.37 14.95
N SER A 68 16.18 -0.81 13.70
CA SER A 68 16.10 0.07 12.54
C SER A 68 14.88 -0.28 11.70
N TRP A 69 14.24 0.76 11.17
CA TRP A 69 13.05 0.66 10.34
C TRP A 69 13.35 1.30 8.99
N THR A 70 13.20 0.53 7.93
CA THR A 70 13.39 1.04 6.56
C THR A 70 12.06 1.08 5.86
N LYS A 71 11.68 2.27 5.39
CA LYS A 71 10.47 2.48 4.60
C LYS A 71 10.81 2.45 3.12
N HIS A 72 10.17 1.56 2.39
CA HIS A 72 10.33 1.37 0.96
C HIS A 72 9.09 1.87 0.21
N LYS A 73 9.31 2.34 -1.02
CA LYS A 73 8.24 2.73 -1.94
C LYS A 73 7.98 1.58 -2.91
N LEU A 74 6.72 1.35 -3.21
CA LEU A 74 6.31 0.45 -4.28
C LEU A 74 6.63 1.06 -5.65
N PRO A 75 6.93 0.20 -6.66
CA PRO A 75 7.10 0.62 -8.04
C PRO A 75 5.95 1.51 -8.56
N ASP A 76 6.31 2.48 -9.39
CA ASP A 76 5.33 3.32 -10.08
C ASP A 76 4.41 2.47 -10.97
N GLY A 77 3.13 2.81 -11.00
CA GLY A 77 2.11 2.12 -11.80
C GLY A 77 1.42 0.94 -11.12
N LEU A 78 1.92 0.46 -9.96
CA LEU A 78 1.22 -0.60 -9.22
C LEU A 78 -0.16 -0.12 -8.72
N PRO A 79 -1.20 -0.97 -8.80
CA PRO A 79 -2.50 -0.63 -8.27
C PRO A 79 -2.43 -0.47 -6.75
N CYS A 80 -3.03 0.60 -6.22
CA CYS A 80 -3.14 0.84 -4.78
C CYS A 80 -4.59 1.09 -4.33
N GLY A 81 -5.54 0.95 -5.25
CA GLY A 81 -6.97 1.14 -5.00
C GLY A 81 -7.76 1.26 -6.29
N LYS A 82 -9.08 1.46 -6.17
CA LYS A 82 -9.96 1.64 -7.32
C LYS A 82 -9.53 2.88 -8.13
N CYS A 83 -9.24 2.68 -9.41
CA CYS A 83 -8.81 3.73 -10.34
C CYS A 83 -7.60 4.55 -9.84
N ARG A 84 -6.70 3.90 -9.08
CA ARG A 84 -5.52 4.54 -8.48
C ARG A 84 -4.26 3.70 -8.67
N GLN A 85 -3.13 4.39 -8.77
CA GLN A 85 -1.81 3.80 -8.95
C GLN A 85 -0.79 4.44 -8.00
N CYS A 86 0.27 3.69 -7.70
CA CYS A 86 1.43 4.21 -7.01
C CYS A 86 2.26 5.10 -7.92
N CYS A 87 2.61 6.29 -7.42
CA CYS A 87 3.54 7.21 -8.04
C CYS A 87 4.45 7.79 -6.95
N ASN A 88 5.74 7.48 -7.00
CA ASN A 88 6.75 7.92 -6.04
C ASN A 88 6.35 7.64 -4.58
N GLY A 89 5.71 6.49 -4.32
CA GLY A 89 5.23 6.08 -3.01
C GLY A 89 3.91 6.70 -2.56
N ILE A 90 3.20 7.40 -3.44
CA ILE A 90 1.89 8.01 -3.17
C ILE A 90 0.83 7.32 -4.00
N CYS A 91 -0.32 6.99 -3.41
CA CYS A 91 -1.47 6.47 -4.13
C CYS A 91 -2.24 7.61 -4.80
N THR A 92 -2.18 7.67 -6.13
CA THR A 92 -2.71 8.78 -6.93
C THR A 92 -3.78 8.29 -7.90
N PRO A 93 -4.78 9.13 -8.25
CA PRO A 93 -5.74 8.81 -9.31
C PRO A 93 -5.04 8.52 -10.64
N ILE A 94 -5.53 7.52 -11.36
CA ILE A 94 -5.13 7.31 -12.76
C ILE A 94 -5.86 8.33 -13.62
N ASN A 95 -5.11 9.00 -14.49
CA ASN A 95 -5.68 9.87 -15.51
C ASN A 95 -5.93 9.05 -16.78
N PHE A 96 -7.18 8.92 -17.17
CA PHE A 96 -7.59 8.26 -18.40
C PHE A 96 -7.47 9.25 -19.57
N ASP A 97 -6.90 8.79 -20.67
CA ASP A 97 -6.96 9.54 -21.92
C ASP A 97 -8.17 9.08 -22.72
N PHE A 98 -9.28 9.80 -22.60
CA PHE A 98 -10.52 9.41 -23.29
C PHE A 98 -10.45 9.58 -24.82
N VAL A 99 -9.41 10.21 -25.36
CA VAL A 99 -9.18 10.30 -26.81
C VAL A 99 -8.69 8.95 -27.34
N ASN A 100 -7.93 8.21 -26.55
CA ASN A 100 -7.52 6.85 -26.87
C ASN A 100 -7.89 5.90 -25.71
N PRO A 101 -8.97 5.11 -25.82
CA PRO A 101 -9.46 4.26 -24.73
C PRO A 101 -8.46 3.18 -24.27
N LEU A 102 -7.36 2.96 -25.01
CA LEU A 102 -6.27 2.05 -24.63
C LEU A 102 -5.10 2.76 -23.92
N SER A 103 -5.19 4.07 -23.71
CA SER A 103 -4.14 4.92 -23.15
C SER A 103 -4.46 5.34 -21.72
N LEU A 104 -3.58 4.95 -20.79
CA LEU A 104 -3.56 5.47 -19.43
C LEU A 104 -2.38 6.42 -19.27
N LYS A 105 -2.62 7.61 -18.73
CA LYS A 105 -1.55 8.52 -18.30
C LYS A 105 -1.01 8.02 -16.96
N SER A 106 -0.21 6.95 -17.03
CA SER A 106 0.51 6.39 -15.89
C SER A 106 1.82 7.16 -15.62
N CYS A 107 2.16 7.32 -14.34
CA CYS A 107 3.49 7.81 -13.95
C CYS A 107 4.61 6.79 -14.23
N ALA A 108 4.28 5.51 -14.45
CA ALA A 108 5.25 4.49 -14.86
C ALA A 108 5.77 4.74 -16.28
N ASN A 109 4.92 5.29 -17.16
CA ASN A 109 5.25 5.55 -18.58
C ASN A 109 6.27 6.67 -18.78
N LYS A 110 6.71 7.36 -17.72
CA LYS A 110 7.75 8.39 -17.78
C LYS A 110 9.18 7.82 -17.83
N LYS A 111 9.37 6.51 -17.60
CA LYS A 111 10.71 5.89 -17.46
C LYS A 111 11.34 5.35 -18.75
N THR A 112 10.64 5.30 -19.88
CA THR A 112 11.21 4.73 -21.12
C THR A 112 12.29 5.59 -21.79
N ALA A 113 12.63 6.77 -21.24
CA ALA A 113 13.63 7.66 -21.83
C ALA A 113 15.02 7.63 -21.15
N ALA A 114 15.21 6.92 -20.04
CA ALA A 114 16.47 7.06 -19.30
C ALA A 114 16.87 5.82 -18.48
N VAL A 115 17.11 4.66 -19.10
CA VAL A 115 18.06 3.66 -18.57
C VAL A 115 18.75 2.94 -19.74
N ARG A 116 19.85 3.52 -20.23
CA ARG A 116 20.91 2.76 -20.91
C ARG A 116 21.95 2.50 -19.84
N TYR A 117 22.04 1.27 -19.34
CA TYR A 117 23.23 0.84 -18.57
C TYR A 117 24.26 0.26 -19.56
N PRO A 118 25.56 0.45 -19.30
CA PRO A 118 26.66 -0.10 -20.09
C PRO A 118 26.67 -1.63 -20.16
#